data_AF-A0A2P6JJZ9-F1
#
_entry.id   AF-A0A2P6JJZ9-F1
#
_cell.length_a   1.000
_cell.length_b   1.000
_cell.length_c   1.000
_cell.angle_alpha   90.00
_cell.angle_beta   90.00
_cell.angle_gamma   90.00
#
_symmetry.space_group_name_H-M   'P 1'
#
loop_
_entity.id
_entity.type
_entity.pdbx_description
1 polymer ?
#
loop_
_entity_poly.entity_id
_entity_poly.type
_entity_poly.pdbx_seq_one_letter_code
_entity_poly.pdbx_strand_id
1 'polypeptide(L)'
;MKFKRILQSVTGISTPIFGIQWAPPQWASDLAEETLVYLSGKRVLFNRFGMEDAGHCIQSVDNIRKHLDSQRQKLQGNKELDKSLVAMQRACRRFMDYVGHPKYSGFEKPIQESILENELQRLRSSIGKQVATLSISFGVDVEDELASTITFNNIENT
;
A
#
# COMPACT_ATOMS: atom_id res chain seq x y z
N MET A 1 -7.51 -9.23 8.97
CA MET A 1 -6.93 -10.41 8.29
C MET A 1 -5.61 -10.83 8.94
N LYS A 2 -5.50 -12.12 9.32
CA LYS A 2 -4.29 -12.66 9.94
C LYS A 2 -3.12 -12.78 8.95
N PHE A 3 -1.90 -12.39 9.33
CA PHE A 3 -0.73 -12.47 8.44
C PHE A 3 -0.48 -13.89 7.92
N LYS A 4 -0.71 -14.91 8.74
CA LYS A 4 -0.59 -16.33 8.35
C LYS A 4 -1.52 -16.70 7.21
N ARG A 5 -2.73 -16.13 7.18
CA ARG A 5 -3.68 -16.32 6.07
C ARG A 5 -3.19 -15.63 4.81
N ILE A 6 -2.68 -14.40 4.93
CA ILE A 6 -2.08 -13.67 3.79
C ILE A 6 -0.91 -14.46 3.20
N LEU A 7 -0.03 -15.01 4.04
CA LEU A 7 1.10 -15.84 3.62
C LEU A 7 0.64 -17.09 2.82
N GLN A 8 -0.43 -17.74 3.24
CA GLN A 8 -0.96 -18.93 2.57
C GLN A 8 -1.66 -18.59 1.24
N SER A 9 -2.18 -17.38 1.08
CA SER A 9 -3.01 -16.99 -0.06
C SER A 9 -2.27 -16.20 -1.14
N VAL A 10 -0.99 -15.88 -0.96
CA VAL A 10 -0.21 -15.07 -1.89
C VAL A 10 1.00 -15.84 -2.42
N THR A 11 1.16 -15.91 -3.75
CA THR A 11 2.38 -16.42 -4.42
C THR A 11 3.07 -15.29 -5.17
N GLY A 12 4.37 -15.45 -5.47
CA GLY A 12 5.12 -14.47 -6.27
C GLY A 12 5.52 -13.19 -5.54
N ILE A 13 5.15 -13.01 -4.27
CA ILE A 13 5.87 -12.10 -3.39
C ILE A 13 7.14 -12.83 -2.95
N SER A 14 8.27 -12.43 -3.56
CA SER A 14 9.60 -12.69 -3.01
C SER A 14 9.74 -11.86 -1.74
N THR A 15 9.03 -12.25 -0.70
CA THR A 15 9.44 -11.87 0.65
C THR A 15 10.80 -12.53 0.82
N PRO A 16 11.77 -11.87 1.47
CA PRO A 16 12.93 -12.58 1.92
C PRO A 16 12.40 -13.64 2.89
N ILE A 17 12.22 -14.87 2.39
CA ILE A 17 12.01 -16.05 3.19
C ILE A 17 13.34 -16.19 3.91
N PHE A 18 13.55 -15.45 5.00
CA PHE A 18 14.78 -15.48 5.78
C PHE A 18 14.91 -16.83 6.54
N GLY A 19 14.48 -17.92 5.92
CA GLY A 19 14.28 -19.21 6.54
C GLY A 19 13.20 -19.16 7.63
N ILE A 20 12.91 -20.35 8.16
CA ILE A 20 12.04 -20.57 9.33
C ILE A 20 12.57 -19.86 10.60
N GLN A 21 13.71 -19.19 10.53
CA GLN A 21 14.49 -18.70 11.67
C GLN A 21 14.57 -17.17 11.80
N TRP A 22 13.95 -16.41 10.90
CA TRP A 22 13.91 -14.95 11.04
C TRP A 22 12.81 -14.48 11.96
N ALA A 23 13.24 -13.97 13.10
CA ALA A 23 12.43 -13.14 13.96
C ALA A 23 12.82 -11.68 13.71
N PRO A 24 11.96 -10.84 13.09
CA PRO A 24 12.22 -9.41 13.00
C PRO A 24 12.36 -8.83 14.41
N PRO A 25 13.22 -7.82 14.61
CA PRO A 25 13.29 -7.15 15.90
C PRO A 25 11.97 -6.43 16.18
N GLN A 26 11.54 -6.41 17.44
CA GLN A 26 10.21 -5.89 17.84
C GLN A 26 9.93 -4.49 17.29
N TRP A 27 10.89 -3.57 17.40
CA TRP A 27 10.75 -2.20 16.90
C TRP A 27 10.43 -2.12 15.40
N ALA A 28 10.89 -3.09 14.60
CA ALA A 28 10.63 -3.14 13.16
C ALA A 28 9.21 -3.65 12.88
N SER A 29 8.73 -4.62 13.67
CA SER A 29 7.34 -5.06 13.65
C SER A 29 6.39 -3.95 14.10
N ASP A 30 6.74 -3.21 15.16
CA ASP A 30 5.96 -2.05 15.63
C ASP A 30 5.87 -0.97 14.55
N LEU A 31 6.97 -0.70 13.84
CA LEU A 31 7.00 0.28 12.74
C LEU A 31 6.13 -0.17 11.54
N ALA A 32 6.18 -1.47 11.22
CA ALA A 32 5.33 -2.05 10.18
C ALA A 32 3.85 -1.95 10.58
N GLU A 33 3.52 -2.26 11.83
CA GLU A 33 2.17 -2.15 12.38
C GLU A 33 1.66 -0.70 12.38
N GLU A 34 2.45 0.25 12.87
CA GLU A 34 2.11 1.69 12.83
C GLU A 34 1.79 2.14 11.40
N THR A 35 2.60 1.70 10.43
CA THR A 35 2.38 2.00 9.02
C THR A 35 1.08 1.39 8.50
N LEU A 36 0.82 0.10 8.77
CA LEU A 36 -0.37 -0.60 8.30
C LEU A 36 -1.65 -0.05 8.93
N VAL A 37 -1.63 0.28 10.22
CA VAL A 37 -2.74 0.95 10.92
C VAL A 37 -3.02 2.31 10.29
N TYR A 38 -1.98 3.10 10.01
CA TYR A 38 -2.17 4.40 9.35
C TYR A 38 -2.81 4.27 7.96
N LEU A 39 -2.36 3.29 7.17
CA LEU A 39 -2.91 3.03 5.84
C LEU A 39 -4.35 2.52 5.89
N SER A 40 -4.73 1.79 6.94
CA SER A 40 -6.10 1.26 7.09
C SER A 40 -7.12 2.38 7.24
N GLY A 41 -6.73 3.53 7.81
CA GLY A 41 -7.55 4.75 7.83
C GLY A 41 -7.67 5.48 6.48
N LYS A 42 -7.13 4.95 5.38
CA LYS A 42 -7.07 5.65 4.07
C LYS A 42 -7.99 5.00 3.03
N ARG A 43 -9.23 5.46 3.00
CA ARG A 43 -10.27 5.05 2.04
C ARG A 43 -9.82 5.03 0.58
N VAL A 44 -8.94 5.96 0.18
CA VAL A 44 -8.35 6.02 -1.17
C VAL A 44 -7.75 4.69 -1.62
N LEU A 45 -7.35 3.82 -0.69
CA LEU A 45 -6.73 2.53 -0.97
C LEU A 45 -7.73 1.41 -1.31
N PHE A 46 -9.00 1.49 -0.87
CA PHE A 46 -9.92 0.34 -0.98
C PHE A 46 -11.36 0.69 -1.33
N ASN A 47 -11.76 1.96 -1.20
CA ASN A 47 -13.14 2.36 -1.47
C ASN A 47 -13.45 2.36 -2.99
N ARG A 48 -14.72 2.23 -3.34
CA ARG A 48 -15.18 2.16 -4.74
C ARG A 48 -14.90 3.47 -5.47
N PHE A 49 -14.45 3.38 -6.73
CA PHE A 49 -14.11 4.55 -7.55
C PHE A 49 -15.24 5.59 -7.62
N GLY A 50 -16.49 5.17 -7.83
CA GLY A 50 -17.63 6.10 -7.90
C GLY A 50 -17.98 6.83 -6.59
N MET A 51 -17.28 6.53 -5.48
CA MET A 51 -17.39 7.23 -4.21
C MET A 51 -16.14 8.06 -3.89
N GLU A 52 -15.23 8.19 -4.84
CA GLU A 52 -14.00 8.97 -4.72
C GLU A 52 -14.09 10.27 -5.49
N ASP A 53 -13.40 11.28 -4.96
CA ASP A 53 -13.18 12.56 -5.61
C ASP A 53 -11.67 12.79 -5.74
N ALA A 54 -11.24 13.38 -6.86
CA ALA A 54 -9.84 13.59 -7.17
C ALA A 54 -9.13 14.44 -6.10
N GLY A 55 -9.76 15.51 -5.61
CA GLY A 55 -9.18 16.39 -4.59
C GLY A 55 -8.91 15.67 -3.28
N HIS A 56 -9.89 14.89 -2.81
CA HIS A 56 -9.74 14.07 -1.61
C HIS A 56 -8.68 12.96 -1.79
N CYS A 57 -8.62 12.35 -2.98
CA CYS A 57 -7.60 11.36 -3.30
C CYS A 57 -6.20 11.96 -3.24
N ILE A 58 -5.99 13.12 -3.89
CA ILE A 58 -4.72 13.86 -3.88
C ILE A 58 -4.28 14.14 -2.44
N GLN A 59 -5.18 14.70 -1.62
CA GLN A 59 -4.86 15.02 -0.23
C GLN A 59 -4.52 13.77 0.59
N SER A 60 -5.26 12.67 0.38
CA SER A 60 -5.02 11.40 1.07
C SER A 60 -3.67 10.79 0.67
N VAL A 61 -3.32 10.81 -0.61
CA VAL A 61 -2.04 10.28 -1.13
C VAL A 61 -0.86 11.11 -0.65
N ASP A 62 -0.98 12.45 -0.60
CA ASP A 62 0.08 13.29 -0.03
C ASP A 62 0.28 13.02 1.47
N ASN A 63 -0.81 12.80 2.21
CA ASN A 63 -0.75 12.42 3.63
C ASN A 63 -0.06 11.06 3.84
N ILE A 64 -0.36 10.07 3.00
CA ILE A 64 0.34 8.77 3.00
C ILE A 64 1.83 9.00 2.76
N ARG A 65 2.20 9.76 1.73
CA ARG A 65 3.61 10.04 1.41
C ARG A 65 4.36 10.67 2.58
N LYS A 66 3.78 11.68 3.23
CA LYS A 66 4.36 12.34 4.41
C LYS A 66 4.52 11.38 5.59
N HIS A 67 3.52 10.54 5.83
CA HIS A 67 3.62 9.51 6.86
C HIS A 67 4.76 8.53 6.56
N LEU A 68 4.86 8.03 5.33
CA LEU A 68 5.96 7.15 4.91
C LEU A 68 7.33 7.84 5.10
N ASP A 69 7.47 9.12 4.73
CA ASP A 69 8.70 9.90 4.98
C ASP A 69 9.05 9.93 6.48
N SER A 70 8.07 10.09 7.37
CA SER A 70 8.29 10.07 8.83
C SER A 70 8.70 8.69 9.35
N GLN A 71 8.12 7.59 8.83
CA GLN A 71 8.51 6.24 9.21
C GLN A 71 9.93 5.92 8.73
N ARG A 72 10.32 6.42 7.55
CA ARG A 72 11.67 6.23 7.01
C ARG A 72 12.77 6.82 7.88
N GLN A 73 12.49 7.89 8.63
CA GLN A 73 13.44 8.47 9.58
C GLN A 73 13.72 7.55 10.78
N LYS A 74 12.83 6.59 11.06
CA LYS A 74 12.93 5.65 12.19
C LYS A 74 13.57 4.31 11.81
N LEU A 75 13.98 4.11 10.55
CA LEU A 75 14.32 2.79 9.98
C LEU A 75 15.52 2.07 10.60
N GLN A 76 16.40 2.75 11.34
CA GLN A 76 17.62 2.18 11.94
C GLN A 76 18.42 1.24 11.00
N GLY A 77 18.42 1.53 9.69
CA GLY A 77 19.11 0.73 8.66
C GLY A 77 18.40 -0.55 8.20
N ASN A 78 17.16 -0.83 8.60
CA ASN A 78 16.40 -1.98 8.12
C ASN A 78 16.02 -1.81 6.64
N LYS A 79 16.73 -2.55 5.79
CA LYS A 79 16.60 -2.47 4.33
C LYS A 79 15.27 -2.99 3.80
N GLU A 80 14.63 -3.95 4.47
CA GLU A 80 13.37 -4.54 4.00
C GLU A 80 12.17 -3.62 4.25
N LEU A 81 12.14 -2.97 5.42
CA LEU A 81 11.21 -1.86 5.65
C LEU A 81 11.47 -0.73 4.66
N ASP A 82 12.73 -0.28 4.50
CA ASP A 82 13.05 0.83 3.58
C ASP A 82 12.62 0.53 2.14
N LYS A 83 12.90 -0.66 1.62
CA LYS A 83 12.46 -1.09 0.28
C LYS A 83 10.95 -0.98 0.11
N SER A 84 10.19 -1.47 1.11
CA SER A 84 8.72 -1.45 1.07
C SER A 84 8.19 -0.02 1.12
N LEU A 85 8.70 0.80 2.05
CA LEU A 85 8.30 2.21 2.19
C LEU A 85 8.66 3.02 0.93
N VAL A 86 9.86 2.84 0.36
CA VAL A 86 10.27 3.48 -0.89
C VAL A 86 9.38 3.08 -2.07
N ALA A 87 9.00 1.80 -2.16
CA ALA A 87 8.09 1.34 -3.20
C ALA A 87 6.70 2.01 -3.08
N MET A 88 6.15 2.10 -1.86
CA MET A 88 4.90 2.84 -1.61
C MET A 88 5.04 4.34 -1.95
N GLN A 89 6.17 4.96 -1.60
CA GLN A 89 6.44 6.36 -1.95
C GLN A 89 6.49 6.59 -3.46
N ARG A 90 7.08 5.66 -4.22
CA ARG A 90 7.09 5.72 -5.70
C ARG A 90 5.68 5.61 -6.27
N ALA A 91 4.84 4.75 -5.71
CA ALA A 91 3.44 4.64 -6.11
C ALA A 91 2.68 5.96 -5.85
N CYS A 92 2.88 6.57 -4.69
CA CYS A 92 2.30 7.87 -4.35
C CYS A 92 2.75 8.97 -5.32
N ARG A 93 4.06 9.05 -5.63
CA ARG A 93 4.60 10.03 -6.59
C ARG A 93 3.98 9.87 -7.97
N ARG A 94 3.92 8.63 -8.46
CA ARG A 94 3.31 8.35 -9.76
C ARG A 94 1.86 8.82 -9.81
N PHE A 95 1.05 8.52 -8.78
CA PHE A 95 -0.33 9.02 -8.71
C PHE A 95 -0.39 10.56 -8.79
N MET A 96 0.49 11.24 -8.05
CA MET A 96 0.58 12.71 -8.03
C MET A 96 1.04 13.30 -9.37
N ASP A 97 1.90 12.60 -10.13
CA ASP A 97 2.38 13.05 -11.45
C ASP A 97 1.24 13.10 -12.50
N TYR A 98 0.17 12.34 -12.30
CA TYR A 98 -0.99 12.32 -13.21
C TYR A 98 -2.18 13.09 -12.64
N VAL A 99 -2.67 12.71 -11.45
CA VAL A 99 -3.91 13.25 -10.87
C VAL A 99 -3.64 14.57 -10.15
N GLY A 100 -2.48 14.71 -9.51
CA GLY A 100 -2.05 15.96 -8.86
C GLY A 100 -1.50 17.01 -9.83
N HIS A 101 -1.34 16.68 -11.11
CA HIS A 101 -0.76 17.58 -12.09
C HIS A 101 -1.73 18.74 -12.40
N PRO A 102 -1.26 20.01 -12.53
CA PRO A 102 -2.14 21.16 -12.79
C PRO A 102 -3.00 21.05 -14.05
N LYS A 103 -2.57 20.25 -15.04
CA LYS A 103 -3.35 19.97 -16.26
C LYS A 103 -4.55 19.06 -16.03
N TYR A 104 -4.59 18.29 -14.92
CA TYR A 104 -5.65 17.33 -14.65
C TYR A 104 -7.03 17.99 -14.68
N SER A 105 -7.20 19.13 -14.00
CA SER A 105 -8.44 19.88 -13.95
C SER A 105 -8.85 20.51 -15.29
N GLY A 106 -7.94 20.57 -16.27
CA GLY A 106 -8.19 21.10 -17.60
C GLY A 106 -8.74 20.08 -18.60
N PHE A 107 -8.72 18.79 -18.27
CA PHE A 107 -9.30 17.75 -19.13
C PHE A 107 -10.83 17.72 -19.03
N GLU A 108 -11.48 17.14 -20.04
CA GLU A 108 -12.92 16.85 -19.95
C GLU A 108 -13.21 15.80 -18.87
N LYS A 109 -14.40 15.87 -18.27
CA LYS A 109 -14.78 15.00 -17.14
C LYS A 109 -14.58 13.49 -17.41
N PRO A 110 -14.99 12.93 -18.56
CA PRO A 110 -14.76 11.50 -18.84
C PRO A 110 -13.27 11.13 -18.87
N ILE A 111 -12.41 12.04 -19.32
CA ILE A 111 -10.96 11.85 -19.34
C ILE A 111 -10.41 11.91 -17.91
N GLN A 112 -10.86 12.87 -17.10
CA GLN A 112 -10.48 12.98 -15.69
C GLN A 112 -10.83 11.71 -14.90
N GLU A 113 -12.06 11.20 -15.08
CA GLU A 113 -12.55 9.98 -14.45
C GLU A 113 -11.71 8.77 -14.87
N SER A 114 -11.46 8.61 -16.17
CA SER A 114 -10.61 7.54 -16.71
C SER A 114 -9.18 7.59 -16.14
N ILE A 115 -8.57 8.77 -16.07
CA ILE A 115 -7.23 8.92 -15.48
C ILE A 115 -7.26 8.55 -14.00
N LEU A 116 -8.23 9.07 -13.24
CA LEU A 116 -8.33 8.82 -11.80
C LEU A 116 -8.53 7.34 -11.51
N GLU A 117 -9.44 6.67 -12.21
CA GLU A 117 -9.70 5.24 -12.02
C GLU A 117 -8.44 4.40 -12.28
N ASN A 118 -7.78 4.64 -13.42
CA ASN A 118 -6.55 3.94 -13.80
C ASN A 118 -5.43 4.15 -12.76
N GLU A 119 -5.24 5.39 -12.32
CA GLU A 119 -4.16 5.74 -11.39
C GLU A 119 -4.45 5.25 -9.97
N LEU A 120 -5.72 5.25 -9.53
CA LEU A 120 -6.13 4.60 -8.29
C LEU A 120 -5.87 3.10 -8.35
N GLN A 121 -6.26 2.40 -9.41
CA GLN A 121 -6.03 0.96 -9.53
C GLN A 121 -4.53 0.63 -9.43
N ARG A 122 -3.67 1.41 -10.11
CA ARG A 122 -2.21 1.23 -10.07
C ARG A 122 -1.62 1.52 -8.69
N LEU A 123 -2.07 2.60 -8.03
CA LEU A 123 -1.69 2.93 -6.66
C LEU A 123 -2.02 1.78 -5.71
N ARG A 124 -3.26 1.30 -5.75
CA ARG A 124 -3.80 0.24 -4.89
C ARG A 124 -3.09 -1.09 -5.10
N SER A 125 -2.86 -1.47 -6.35
CA SER A 125 -2.09 -2.68 -6.67
C SER A 125 -0.66 -2.61 -6.14
N SER A 126 0.00 -1.46 -6.32
CA SER A 126 1.38 -1.27 -5.86
C SER A 126 1.48 -1.27 -4.34
N ILE A 127 0.60 -0.55 -3.65
CA ILE A 127 0.55 -0.48 -2.19
C ILE A 127 0.12 -1.84 -1.61
N GLY A 128 -0.90 -2.48 -2.14
CA GLY A 128 -1.38 -3.79 -1.70
C GLY A 128 -0.29 -4.87 -1.75
N LYS A 129 0.56 -4.85 -2.78
CA LYS A 129 1.77 -5.69 -2.81
C LYS A 129 2.69 -5.43 -1.62
N GLN A 130 2.95 -4.16 -1.29
CA GLN A 130 3.83 -3.81 -0.16
C GLN A 130 3.17 -4.06 1.20
N VAL A 131 1.85 -3.92 1.31
CA VAL A 131 1.07 -4.30 2.51
C VAL A 131 1.26 -5.78 2.81
N ALA A 132 1.11 -6.64 1.80
CA ALA A 132 1.37 -8.08 1.95
C ALA A 132 2.85 -8.36 2.31
N THR A 133 3.80 -7.70 1.65
CA THR A 133 5.23 -7.82 1.99
C THR A 133 5.50 -7.48 3.44
N LEU A 134 4.99 -6.34 3.94
CA LEU A 134 5.18 -5.91 5.33
C LEU A 134 4.52 -6.88 6.31
N SER A 135 3.26 -7.24 6.07
CA SER A 135 2.52 -8.18 6.91
C SER A 135 3.26 -9.50 7.09
N ILE A 136 3.73 -10.09 5.99
CA ILE A 136 4.44 -11.38 6.00
C ILE A 136 5.83 -11.24 6.64
N SER A 137 6.61 -10.22 6.24
CA SER A 137 8.01 -10.09 6.67
C SER A 137 8.15 -9.72 8.15
N PHE A 138 7.13 -9.06 8.71
CA PHE A 138 7.13 -8.56 10.08
C PHE A 138 6.14 -9.26 11.02
N GLY A 139 5.36 -10.22 10.51
CA GLY A 139 4.38 -10.99 11.29
C GLY A 139 3.20 -10.16 11.78
N VAL A 140 2.81 -9.14 11.03
CA VAL A 140 1.80 -8.14 11.43
C VAL A 140 0.49 -8.37 10.72
N ASP A 141 -0.62 -8.38 11.45
CA ASP A 141 -1.97 -8.52 10.89
C ASP A 141 -2.39 -7.24 10.14
N VAL A 142 -3.30 -7.38 9.17
CA VAL A 142 -3.78 -6.27 8.33
C VAL A 142 -5.27 -6.11 8.53
N GLU A 143 -5.79 -4.90 8.66
CA GLU A 143 -7.24 -4.65 8.71
C GLU A 143 -7.93 -5.13 7.41
N ASP A 144 -9.16 -5.63 7.50
CA ASP A 144 -9.81 -6.32 6.37
C ASP A 144 -10.03 -5.43 5.15
N GLU A 145 -10.37 -4.15 5.33
CA GLU A 145 -10.51 -3.19 4.23
C GLU A 145 -9.17 -2.94 3.53
N LEU A 146 -8.08 -2.79 4.27
CA LEU A 146 -6.75 -2.63 3.67
C LEU A 146 -6.28 -3.94 3.01
N ALA A 147 -6.61 -5.09 3.59
CA ALA A 147 -6.30 -6.40 3.04
C ALA A 147 -6.99 -6.64 1.68
N SER A 148 -8.12 -5.98 1.40
CA SER A 148 -8.80 -6.08 0.09
C SER A 148 -7.98 -5.50 -1.07
N THR A 149 -6.92 -4.75 -0.78
CA THR A 149 -5.98 -4.22 -1.79
C THR A 149 -4.93 -5.25 -2.20
N ILE A 150 -4.75 -6.30 -1.41
CA ILE A 150 -3.80 -7.37 -1.68
C ILE A 150 -4.36 -8.26 -2.80
N THR A 151 -3.54 -8.52 -3.80
CA THR A 151 -3.87 -9.52 -4.82
C THR A 151 -3.63 -10.92 -4.24
N PHE A 152 -4.71 -11.61 -3.90
CA PHE A 152 -4.67 -13.01 -3.50
C PHE A 152 -4.78 -13.92 -4.73
N ASN A 153 -4.20 -15.10 -4.64
CA ASN A 153 -4.57 -16.16 -5.56
C ASN A 153 -5.94 -16.69 -5.13
N ASN A 154 -6.90 -16.70 -6.04
CA ASN A 154 -8.13 -17.45 -5.82
C ASN A 154 -7.78 -18.95 -5.83
N ILE A 155 -7.55 -19.54 -4.65
CA ILE A 155 -7.53 -21.00 -4.46
C ILE A 155 -8.97 -21.48 -4.17
N GLU A 156 -9.96 -20.87 -4.81
CA GLU A 156 -11.34 -21.38 -4.84
C GLU A 156 -11.64 -21.74 -6.29
N ASN A 157 -11.24 -22.97 -6.64
CA ASN A 157 -11.83 -23.84 -7.67
C ASN A 157 -11.07 -25.17 -7.63
N THR A 158 -11.31 -25.96 -6.58
CA THR A 158 -11.14 -27.43 -6.56
C THR A 158 -12.37 -28.03 -5.94
#